data_AF-A0A7X8V8G9-F1
#
_entry.id   AF-A0A7X8V8G9-F1
#
_cell.length_a   1.000
_cell.length_b   1.000
_cell.length_c   1.000
_cell.angle_alpha   90.00
_cell.angle_beta   90.00
_cell.angle_gamma   90.00
#
_symmetry.space_group_name_H-M   'P 1'
#
loop_
_entity.id
_entity.type
_entity.pdbx_description
1 polymer ?
#
loop_
_entity_poly.entity_id
_entity_poly.type
_entity_poly.pdbx_seq_one_letter_code
_entity_poly.pdbx_strand_id
1 'polypeptide(L)'
;MTLRQAEIIEILHKEVKPALGCTEPIAVALATAKATEILGNNSKNCVPDCPLWRQNSEFSVDVEVSGNILKNGMGVGIPGTDMMGLPIAAALGLVYGDSSLGLEVLRGVNKDAVEAAKDMVKKGRVNIRVAEDSPLLYVKAGVTLDKDYASATIADDHDNIVETTFNGKTLSGASDADEGNNGENRDYKLSVKEIFDFTNNIPYEEIKFILEGRDYNWKLSQEGLERNYGLCVGKTIRENQNSVFGDDFMSYAMGVTAAASDARMAGS
;
A
#
# COMPACT_ATOMS: atom_id res chain seq x y z
N MET A 1 8.79 -32.90 -1.11
CA MET A 1 7.67 -31.93 -1.12
C MET A 1 6.62 -32.42 -2.11
N THR A 2 5.35 -32.46 -1.71
CA THR A 2 4.24 -32.82 -2.61
C THR A 2 3.81 -31.61 -3.46
N LEU A 3 3.07 -31.83 -4.55
CA LEU A 3 2.49 -30.73 -5.34
C LEU A 3 1.61 -29.81 -4.47
N ARG A 4 0.77 -30.41 -3.63
CA ARG A 4 -0.10 -29.65 -2.71
C ARG A 4 0.68 -28.82 -1.69
N GLN A 5 1.84 -29.31 -1.22
CA GLN A 5 2.71 -28.54 -0.34
C GLN A 5 3.35 -27.36 -1.07
N ALA A 6 3.76 -27.53 -2.33
CA ALA A 6 4.29 -26.46 -3.16
C ALA A 6 3.24 -25.37 -3.40
N GLU A 7 2.00 -25.75 -3.73
CA GLU A 7 0.88 -24.81 -3.87
C GLU A 7 0.64 -23.98 -2.60
N ILE A 8 0.67 -24.61 -1.42
CA ILE A 8 0.51 -23.90 -0.14
C ILE A 8 1.65 -22.89 0.09
N ILE A 9 2.89 -23.25 -0.27
CA ILE A 9 4.04 -22.34 -0.18
C ILE A 9 3.88 -21.15 -1.13
N GLU A 10 3.40 -21.37 -2.35
CA GLU A 10 3.11 -20.29 -3.31
C GLU A 10 2.03 -19.33 -2.77
N ILE A 11 0.97 -19.87 -2.18
CA ILE A 11 -0.05 -19.06 -1.49
C ILE A 11 0.59 -18.23 -0.38
N LEU A 12 1.45 -18.83 0.46
CA LEU A 12 2.13 -18.09 1.52
C LEU A 12 3.05 -16.99 0.99
N HIS A 13 3.81 -17.23 -0.07
CA HIS A 13 4.63 -16.19 -0.69
C HIS A 13 3.81 -15.05 -1.28
N LYS A 14 2.63 -15.35 -1.83
CA LYS A 14 1.71 -14.36 -2.39
C LYS A 14 1.05 -13.50 -1.31
N GLU A 15 0.61 -14.12 -0.21
CA GLU A 15 -0.19 -13.47 0.84
C GLU A 15 0.67 -12.87 1.97
N VAL A 16 1.85 -13.44 2.25
CA VAL A 16 2.77 -12.99 3.32
C VAL A 16 3.91 -12.18 2.71
N LYS A 17 3.57 -11.02 2.14
CA LYS A 17 4.53 -10.09 1.53
C LYS A 17 4.70 -8.81 2.37
N PRO A 18 5.91 -8.21 2.38
CA PRO A 18 6.12 -6.89 2.98
C PRO A 18 5.26 -5.81 2.31
N ALA A 19 4.84 -4.82 3.11
CA ALA A 19 4.16 -3.63 2.61
C ALA A 19 4.63 -2.42 3.43
N LEU A 20 4.74 -1.26 2.77
CA LEU A 20 5.04 -0.01 3.47
C LEU A 20 3.75 0.56 4.07
N GLY A 21 3.56 0.42 5.38
CA GLY A 21 2.41 1.01 6.08
C GLY A 21 1.06 0.38 5.72
N CYS A 22 0.01 1.20 5.66
CA CYS A 22 -1.34 0.79 5.28
C CYS A 22 -1.44 0.66 3.75
N THR A 23 -2.05 -0.41 3.26
CA THR A 23 -2.08 -0.71 1.83
C THR A 23 -3.02 0.21 1.04
N GLU A 24 -4.01 0.82 1.69
CA GLU A 24 -4.97 1.74 1.05
C GLU A 24 -4.33 3.02 0.49
N PRO A 25 -3.59 3.84 1.27
CA PRO A 25 -2.89 4.98 0.70
C PRO A 25 -1.78 4.57 -0.27
N ILE A 26 -1.15 3.41 -0.06
CA ILE A 26 -0.13 2.89 -0.97
C ILE A 26 -0.72 2.51 -2.33
N ALA A 27 -1.91 1.93 -2.37
CA ALA A 27 -2.60 1.66 -3.64
C ALA A 27 -2.87 2.97 -4.41
N VAL A 28 -3.24 4.05 -3.71
CA VAL A 28 -3.38 5.38 -4.31
C VAL A 28 -2.05 5.92 -4.85
N ALA A 29 -0.98 5.78 -4.07
CA ALA A 29 0.37 6.17 -4.51
C ALA A 29 0.83 5.35 -5.73
N LEU A 30 0.58 4.03 -5.73
CA LEU A 30 0.94 3.10 -6.80
C LEU A 30 0.19 3.42 -8.11
N ALA A 31 -1.13 3.61 -8.04
CA ALA A 31 -1.91 4.01 -9.19
C ALA A 31 -1.43 5.36 -9.76
N THR A 32 -1.13 6.32 -8.88
CA THR A 32 -0.64 7.63 -9.30
C THR A 32 0.74 7.55 -9.94
N ALA A 33 1.68 6.81 -9.33
CA ALA A 33 3.01 6.57 -9.88
C ALA A 33 2.94 5.95 -11.28
N LYS A 34 2.08 4.93 -11.46
CA LYS A 34 1.89 4.28 -12.75
C LYS A 34 1.35 5.25 -13.80
N ALA A 35 0.33 6.05 -13.46
CA ALA A 35 -0.22 7.06 -14.36
C ALA A 35 0.84 8.12 -14.74
N THR A 36 1.65 8.57 -13.78
CA THR A 36 2.75 9.52 -14.03
C THR A 36 3.82 8.94 -14.97
N GLU A 37 4.22 7.67 -14.79
CA GLU A 37 5.16 6.99 -15.69
C GLU A 37 4.63 6.87 -17.12
N ILE A 38 3.35 6.53 -17.28
CA ILE A 38 2.70 6.48 -18.59
C ILE A 38 2.74 7.85 -19.26
N LEU A 39 2.41 8.91 -18.51
CA LEU A 39 2.45 10.27 -19.03
C LEU A 39 3.88 10.64 -19.47
N GLY A 40 4.89 10.36 -18.63
CA GLY A 40 6.30 10.61 -18.94
C GLY A 40 6.82 9.84 -20.17
N ASN A 41 6.34 8.62 -20.38
CA ASN A 41 6.75 7.77 -21.51
C ASN A 41 6.07 8.14 -22.84
N ASN A 42 4.91 8.81 -22.81
CA ASN A 42 4.11 9.06 -24.01
C ASN A 42 3.96 10.55 -24.36
N SER A 43 4.08 11.45 -23.39
CA SER A 43 3.97 12.89 -23.62
C SER A 43 5.28 13.45 -24.18
N LYS A 44 5.16 14.26 -25.24
CA LYS A 44 6.27 15.06 -25.76
C LYS A 44 6.53 16.34 -24.94
N ASN A 45 5.57 16.71 -24.10
CA ASN A 45 5.65 17.86 -23.19
C ASN A 45 6.32 17.46 -21.87
N CYS A 46 6.40 16.16 -21.59
CA CYS A 46 7.33 15.63 -20.61
C CYS A 46 8.73 15.61 -21.21
N VAL A 47 9.70 16.13 -20.45
CA VAL A 47 11.12 15.97 -20.74
C VAL A 47 11.68 15.07 -19.63
N PRO A 48 11.69 13.73 -19.82
CA PRO A 48 12.22 12.78 -18.83
C PRO A 48 13.71 12.99 -18.53
N ASP A 49 14.43 13.76 -19.36
CA ASP A 49 15.86 14.01 -19.23
C ASP A 49 16.23 14.81 -17.96
N CYS A 50 15.26 15.41 -17.27
CA CYS A 50 15.44 16.00 -15.95
C CYS A 50 14.80 15.12 -14.87
N PRO A 51 15.56 14.51 -13.95
CA PRO A 51 15.02 13.63 -12.89
C PRO A 51 13.97 14.30 -11.99
N LEU A 52 13.94 15.63 -11.94
CA LEU A 52 13.05 16.43 -11.12
C LEU A 52 11.82 16.96 -11.88
N TRP A 53 11.55 16.48 -13.09
CA TRP A 53 10.38 16.93 -13.89
C TRP A 53 9.06 16.74 -13.12
N ARG A 54 8.94 15.65 -12.36
CA ARG A 54 7.79 15.35 -11.49
C ARG A 54 7.58 16.39 -10.37
N GLN A 55 8.64 17.09 -9.95
CA GLN A 55 8.61 18.06 -8.85
C GLN A 55 8.36 19.50 -9.32
N ASN A 56 8.68 19.83 -10.58
CA ASN A 56 8.72 21.20 -11.06
C ASN A 56 7.60 21.56 -12.06
N SER A 57 6.86 20.56 -12.56
CA SER A 57 5.78 20.78 -13.52
C SER A 57 4.41 20.96 -12.85
N GLU A 58 3.48 21.59 -13.57
CA GLU A 58 2.15 21.92 -13.05
C GLU A 58 1.14 20.78 -13.27
N PHE A 59 1.32 19.68 -12.53
CA PHE A 59 0.38 18.56 -12.60
C PHE A 59 -0.94 18.85 -11.89
N SER A 60 -2.00 18.21 -12.38
CA SER A 60 -3.23 17.96 -11.63
C SER A 60 -3.43 16.46 -11.47
N VAL A 61 -3.86 16.03 -10.27
CA VAL A 61 -4.13 14.64 -9.93
C VAL A 61 -5.57 14.53 -9.46
N ASP A 62 -6.33 13.67 -10.14
CA ASP A 62 -7.70 13.31 -9.77
C ASP A 62 -7.75 11.83 -9.43
N VAL A 63 -8.14 11.49 -8.21
CA VAL A 63 -8.25 10.11 -7.76
C VAL A 63 -9.69 9.79 -7.40
N GLU A 64 -10.21 8.75 -8.03
CA GLU A 64 -11.48 8.11 -7.68
C GLU A 64 -11.19 6.86 -6.86
N VAL A 65 -11.82 6.72 -5.70
CA VAL A 65 -11.62 5.56 -4.83
C VAL A 65 -12.96 4.95 -4.39
N SER A 66 -12.98 3.65 -4.13
CA SER A 66 -14.12 3.04 -3.44
C SER A 66 -14.34 3.66 -2.06
N GLY A 67 -15.57 3.56 -1.53
CA GLY A 67 -15.86 3.99 -0.17
C GLY A 67 -15.03 3.27 0.91
N ASN A 68 -14.59 2.03 0.64
CA ASN A 68 -13.75 1.26 1.55
C ASN A 68 -12.31 1.78 1.58
N ILE A 69 -11.72 2.09 0.42
CA ILE A 69 -10.40 2.74 0.35
C ILE A 69 -10.45 4.13 0.99
N LEU A 70 -11.52 4.91 0.75
CA LEU A 70 -11.65 6.23 1.35
C LEU A 70 -11.64 6.17 2.88
N LYS A 71 -12.53 5.36 3.49
CA LYS A 71 -12.68 5.33 4.96
C LYS A 71 -11.42 4.78 5.64
N ASN A 72 -10.73 3.81 5.03
CA ASN A 72 -9.55 3.17 5.63
C ASN A 72 -8.26 3.96 5.37
N GLY A 73 -8.17 4.68 4.25
CA GLY A 73 -6.95 5.39 3.84
C GLY A 73 -6.89 6.87 4.22
N MET A 74 -8.00 7.49 4.63
CA MET A 74 -8.03 8.94 4.91
C MET A 74 -7.31 9.34 6.22
N GLY A 75 -7.33 8.47 7.24
CA GLY A 75 -6.83 8.76 8.58
C GLY A 75 -5.51 8.07 8.95
N VAL A 76 -4.77 7.56 7.96
CA VAL A 76 -3.56 6.77 8.18
C VAL A 76 -2.31 7.51 7.71
N GLY A 77 -1.20 7.28 8.40
CA GLY A 77 0.10 7.87 8.09
C GLY A 77 0.73 7.32 6.84
N ILE A 78 1.49 8.19 6.16
CA ILE A 78 2.24 7.84 4.96
C ILE A 78 3.71 7.57 5.34
N PRO A 79 4.23 6.36 5.06
CA PRO A 79 5.59 5.97 5.40
C PRO A 79 6.64 6.98 4.95
N GLY A 80 7.59 7.27 5.85
CA GLY A 80 8.68 8.22 5.60
C GLY A 80 8.27 9.70 5.67
N THR A 81 7.06 10.00 6.18
CA THR A 81 6.55 11.38 6.31
C THR A 81 5.86 11.60 7.66
N ASP A 82 5.59 12.86 7.99
CA ASP A 82 4.75 13.28 9.12
C ASP A 82 3.28 13.50 8.70
N MET A 83 2.89 13.04 7.52
CA MET A 83 1.63 13.34 6.88
C MET A 83 0.69 12.14 6.88
N MET A 84 -0.62 12.42 6.76
CA MET A 84 -1.66 11.40 6.72
C MET A 84 -2.63 11.64 5.57
N GLY A 85 -3.21 10.55 5.07
CA GLY A 85 -4.35 10.57 4.16
C GLY A 85 -4.03 10.43 2.67
N LEU A 86 -5.08 10.18 1.89
CA LEU A 86 -4.99 9.91 0.46
C LEU A 86 -4.40 11.05 -0.39
N PRO A 87 -4.67 12.35 -0.13
CA PRO A 87 -4.12 13.43 -0.95
C PRO A 87 -2.59 13.45 -0.98
N ILE A 88 -1.94 13.27 0.18
CA ILE A 88 -0.47 13.27 0.24
C ILE A 88 0.11 11.99 -0.37
N ALA A 89 -0.58 10.84 -0.23
CA ALA A 89 -0.17 9.59 -0.86
C ALA A 89 -0.18 9.69 -2.40
N ALA A 90 -1.23 10.28 -2.97
CA ALA A 90 -1.33 10.53 -4.41
C ALA A 90 -0.20 11.47 -4.88
N ALA A 91 0.00 12.60 -4.17
CA ALA A 91 1.06 13.54 -4.50
C ALA A 91 2.46 12.90 -4.46
N LEU A 92 2.75 12.07 -3.45
CA LEU A 92 4.01 11.34 -3.35
C LEU A 92 4.17 10.29 -4.45
N GLY A 93 3.09 9.58 -4.79
CA GLY A 93 3.07 8.66 -5.93
C GLY A 93 3.50 9.35 -7.23
N LEU A 94 2.98 10.57 -7.46
CA LEU A 94 3.41 11.38 -8.61
C LEU A 94 4.87 11.82 -8.50
N VAL A 95 5.24 12.42 -7.37
CA VAL A 95 6.52 13.13 -7.20
C VAL A 95 7.72 12.17 -7.15
N TYR A 96 7.55 11.03 -6.48
CA TYR A 96 8.64 10.12 -6.14
C TYR A 96 8.35 8.64 -6.43
N GLY A 97 7.07 8.27 -6.58
CA GLY A 97 6.67 6.86 -6.67
C GLY A 97 7.29 6.10 -7.84
N ASP A 98 7.69 4.86 -7.57
CA ASP A 98 8.17 3.88 -8.55
C ASP A 98 7.20 2.69 -8.59
N SER A 99 6.41 2.58 -9.67
CA SER A 99 5.37 1.57 -9.76
C SER A 99 5.91 0.14 -9.82
N SER A 100 7.20 -0.05 -10.16
CA SER A 100 7.84 -1.37 -10.20
C SER A 100 8.06 -1.98 -8.81
N LEU A 101 8.01 -1.16 -7.76
CA LEU A 101 8.15 -1.60 -6.37
C LEU A 101 6.83 -2.07 -5.72
N GLY A 102 5.70 -2.02 -6.45
CA GLY A 102 4.40 -2.49 -5.95
C GLY A 102 3.97 -1.81 -4.65
N LEU A 103 3.70 -2.60 -3.60
CA LEU A 103 3.30 -2.08 -2.27
C LEU A 103 4.44 -1.36 -1.51
N GLU A 104 5.60 -1.23 -2.14
CA GLU A 104 6.73 -0.47 -1.65
C GLU A 104 7.05 0.75 -2.53
N VAL A 105 6.07 1.22 -3.33
CA VAL A 105 6.17 2.37 -4.27
C VAL A 105 6.83 3.63 -3.69
N LEU A 106 6.74 3.86 -2.38
CA LEU A 106 7.32 5.03 -1.70
C LEU A 106 8.65 4.74 -0.98
N ARG A 107 9.27 3.58 -1.22
CA ARG A 107 10.53 3.18 -0.57
C ARG A 107 11.62 4.21 -0.87
N GLY A 108 12.20 4.78 0.19
CA GLY A 108 13.30 5.73 0.08
C GLY A 108 12.88 7.19 -0.12
N VAL A 109 11.58 7.51 0.00
CA VAL A 109 11.07 8.88 -0.08
C VAL A 109 11.91 9.83 0.77
N ASN A 110 12.31 10.96 0.18
CA ASN A 110 13.19 11.93 0.80
C ASN A 110 12.45 13.23 1.13
N LYS A 111 13.11 14.10 1.91
CA LYS A 111 12.50 15.35 2.39
C LYS A 111 12.06 16.29 1.25
N ASP A 112 12.82 16.36 0.17
CA ASP A 112 12.50 17.24 -0.96
C ASP A 112 11.22 16.78 -1.67
N ALA A 113 11.06 15.46 -1.86
CA ALA A 113 9.84 14.87 -2.39
C ALA A 113 8.62 15.12 -1.48
N VAL A 114 8.81 15.02 -0.16
CA VAL A 114 7.74 15.30 0.81
C VAL A 114 7.31 16.77 0.74
N GLU A 115 8.24 17.72 0.70
CA GLU A 115 7.91 19.14 0.61
C GLU A 115 7.25 19.51 -0.73
N ALA A 116 7.69 18.92 -1.84
CA ALA A 116 7.03 19.09 -3.14
C ALA A 116 5.59 18.52 -3.13
N ALA A 117 5.39 17.34 -2.54
CA ALA A 117 4.06 16.75 -2.40
C ALA A 117 3.13 17.59 -1.50
N LYS A 118 3.65 18.13 -0.38
CA LYS A 118 2.92 19.06 0.50
C LYS A 118 2.48 20.32 -0.25
N ASP A 119 3.38 20.92 -1.04
CA ASP A 119 3.07 22.10 -1.84
C ASP A 119 2.00 21.82 -2.91
N MET A 120 2.06 20.66 -3.57
CA MET A 120 1.06 20.23 -4.54
C MET A 120 -0.34 20.11 -3.92
N VAL A 121 -0.44 19.47 -2.76
CA VAL A 121 -1.71 19.34 -2.00
C VAL A 121 -2.21 20.73 -1.57
N LYS A 122 -1.33 21.59 -1.04
CA LYS A 122 -1.68 22.95 -0.60
C LYS A 122 -2.19 23.83 -1.74
N LYS A 123 -1.68 23.64 -2.96
CA LYS A 123 -2.12 24.32 -4.18
C LYS A 123 -3.44 23.78 -4.74
N GLY A 124 -4.06 22.78 -4.11
CA GLY A 124 -5.32 22.20 -4.56
C GLY A 124 -5.19 21.38 -5.85
N ARG A 125 -3.98 20.87 -6.14
CA ARG A 125 -3.71 20.08 -7.35
C ARG A 125 -4.00 18.59 -7.20
N VAL A 126 -4.45 18.17 -6.02
CA VAL A 126 -4.85 16.79 -5.76
C VAL A 126 -6.29 16.78 -5.30
N ASN A 127 -7.12 16.05 -6.02
CA ASN A 127 -8.54 15.91 -5.76
C ASN A 127 -8.87 14.44 -5.54
N ILE A 128 -9.55 14.13 -4.44
CA ILE A 128 -9.96 12.77 -4.08
C ILE A 128 -11.49 12.72 -4.04
N ARG A 129 -12.09 11.79 -4.78
CA ARG A 129 -13.55 11.59 -4.82
C ARG A 129 -13.92 10.12 -4.70
N VAL A 130 -15.15 9.85 -4.28
CA VAL A 130 -15.68 8.49 -4.23
C VAL A 130 -16.14 8.08 -5.63
N ALA A 131 -15.76 6.88 -6.05
CA ALA A 131 -16.28 6.25 -7.26
C ALA A 131 -17.67 5.68 -7.00
N GLU A 132 -18.65 6.07 -7.83
CA GLU A 132 -19.98 5.47 -7.82
C GLU A 132 -19.92 4.05 -8.39
N ASP A 133 -20.68 3.11 -7.81
CA ASP A 133 -20.80 1.72 -8.25
C ASP A 133 -19.47 0.99 -8.52
N SER A 134 -18.49 1.19 -7.64
CA SER A 134 -17.16 0.57 -7.73
C SER A 134 -17.05 -0.75 -6.95
N PRO A 135 -16.10 -1.63 -7.31
CA PRO A 135 -15.71 -2.77 -6.48
C PRO A 135 -15.29 -2.35 -5.06
N LEU A 136 -15.27 -3.30 -4.13
CA LEU A 136 -14.88 -3.03 -2.74
C LEU A 136 -13.46 -2.46 -2.62
N LEU A 137 -12.55 -2.91 -3.47
CA LEU A 137 -11.22 -2.36 -3.63
C LEU A 137 -11.14 -1.76 -5.02
N TYR A 138 -11.07 -0.43 -5.07
CA TYR A 138 -10.98 0.32 -6.32
C TYR A 138 -10.24 1.63 -6.09
N VAL A 139 -9.30 1.91 -6.97
CA VAL A 139 -8.57 3.17 -7.10
C VAL A 139 -8.38 3.46 -8.57
N LYS A 140 -8.80 4.63 -9.05
CA LYS A 140 -8.43 5.15 -10.37
C LYS A 140 -7.76 6.49 -10.19
N ALA A 141 -6.46 6.53 -10.48
CA ALA A 141 -5.69 7.77 -10.45
C ALA A 141 -5.51 8.29 -11.87
N GLY A 142 -5.90 9.55 -12.09
CA GLY A 142 -5.66 10.31 -13.30
C GLY A 142 -4.66 11.42 -13.05
N VAL A 143 -3.68 11.56 -13.95
CA VAL A 143 -2.66 12.60 -13.90
C VAL A 143 -2.75 13.41 -15.18
N THR A 144 -2.83 14.73 -15.04
CA THR A 144 -2.86 15.68 -16.17
C THR A 144 -1.61 16.55 -16.14
N LEU A 145 -0.99 16.75 -17.31
CA LEU A 145 0.03 17.76 -17.54
C LEU A 145 -0.28 18.48 -18.85
N ASP A 146 -0.48 19.79 -18.79
CA ASP A 146 -0.91 20.62 -19.92
C ASP A 146 -2.19 20.10 -20.60
N LYS A 147 -2.04 19.36 -21.70
CA LYS A 147 -3.12 18.76 -22.49
C LYS A 147 -3.13 17.24 -22.45
N ASP A 148 -2.07 16.64 -21.90
CA ASP A 148 -1.92 15.20 -21.84
C ASP A 148 -2.48 14.66 -20.53
N TYR A 149 -3.17 13.53 -20.62
CA TYR A 149 -3.80 12.84 -19.52
C TYR A 149 -3.42 11.36 -19.56
N ALA A 150 -3.06 10.82 -18.39
CA ALA A 150 -2.85 9.39 -18.19
C ALA A 150 -3.65 8.92 -16.98
N SER A 151 -4.09 7.66 -17.00
CA SER A 151 -4.70 7.04 -15.83
C SER A 151 -4.23 5.61 -15.60
N ALA A 152 -4.28 5.19 -14.34
CA ALA A 152 -4.15 3.79 -13.95
C ALA A 152 -5.24 3.43 -12.94
N THR A 153 -5.81 2.24 -13.10
CA THR A 153 -6.87 1.70 -12.26
C THR A 153 -6.36 0.45 -11.57
N ILE A 154 -6.50 0.41 -10.25
CA ILE A 154 -6.26 -0.74 -9.39
C ILE A 154 -7.61 -1.25 -8.87
N ALA A 155 -7.84 -2.56 -8.96
CA ALA A 155 -9.05 -3.18 -8.47
C ALA A 155 -8.78 -4.61 -7.94
N ASP A 156 -9.67 -5.09 -7.07
CA ASP A 156 -9.68 -6.42 -6.44
C ASP A 156 -8.53 -6.69 -5.44
N ASP A 157 -7.31 -6.27 -5.77
CA ASP A 157 -6.12 -6.32 -4.92
C ASP A 157 -5.35 -4.99 -4.93
N HIS A 158 -4.67 -4.68 -3.82
CA HIS A 158 -4.06 -3.35 -3.60
C HIS A 158 -2.91 -3.01 -4.56
N ASP A 159 -2.34 -4.00 -5.24
CA ASP A 159 -1.28 -3.87 -6.25
C ASP A 159 -1.67 -4.37 -7.64
N ASN A 160 -2.94 -4.75 -7.85
CA ASN A 160 -3.41 -5.28 -9.12
C ASN A 160 -3.88 -4.16 -10.05
N ILE A 161 -3.02 -3.73 -10.98
CA ILE A 161 -3.34 -2.71 -12.00
C ILE A 161 -4.13 -3.37 -13.14
N VAL A 162 -5.44 -3.10 -13.18
CA VAL A 162 -6.40 -3.72 -14.12
C VAL A 162 -6.58 -2.95 -15.43
N GLU A 163 -6.30 -1.65 -15.43
CA GLU A 163 -6.45 -0.80 -16.62
C GLU A 163 -5.45 0.36 -16.58
N THR A 164 -4.90 0.71 -17.75
CA THR A 164 -4.13 1.93 -17.94
C THR A 164 -4.53 2.64 -19.23
N THR A 165 -4.56 3.96 -19.22
CA THR A 165 -4.94 4.78 -20.38
C THR A 165 -4.03 5.98 -20.58
N PHE A 166 -3.92 6.45 -21.83
CA PHE A 166 -3.28 7.70 -22.21
C PHE A 166 -4.11 8.42 -23.27
N ASN A 167 -4.50 9.67 -23.02
CA ASN A 167 -5.32 10.50 -23.91
C ASN A 167 -6.54 9.76 -24.49
N GLY A 168 -7.26 9.02 -23.63
CA GLY A 168 -8.46 8.27 -23.99
C GLY A 168 -8.21 6.93 -24.70
N LYS A 169 -6.95 6.55 -24.93
CA LYS A 169 -6.58 5.25 -25.49
C LYS A 169 -6.14 4.30 -24.37
N THR A 170 -6.76 3.12 -24.30
CA THR A 170 -6.32 2.04 -23.41
C THR A 170 -4.96 1.51 -23.87
N LEU A 171 -4.00 1.42 -22.95
CA LEU A 171 -2.66 0.87 -23.18
C LEU A 171 -2.53 -0.56 -22.67
N SER A 172 -3.23 -0.87 -21.58
CA SER A 172 -3.40 -2.22 -21.05
C SER A 172 -4.75 -2.29 -20.34
N GLY A 173 -5.48 -3.38 -20.49
CA GLY A 173 -6.77 -3.57 -19.81
C GLY A 173 -7.21 -5.03 -19.79
N ALA A 174 -8.33 -5.32 -19.13
CA ALA A 174 -8.91 -6.67 -19.05
C ALA A 174 -9.15 -7.34 -20.42
N SER A 175 -9.17 -6.58 -21.52
CA SER A 175 -9.25 -7.10 -22.89
C SER A 175 -7.92 -7.61 -23.47
N ASP A 176 -6.77 -7.26 -22.88
CA ASP A 176 -5.43 -7.73 -23.28
C ASP A 176 -4.91 -8.87 -22.40
N ALA A 177 -5.63 -9.20 -21.33
CA ALA A 177 -5.40 -10.42 -20.58
C ALA A 177 -6.09 -11.57 -21.33
N ASP A 178 -5.31 -12.59 -21.70
CA ASP A 178 -5.83 -13.93 -22.01
C ASP A 178 -6.93 -14.29 -20.99
N GLU A 179 -7.97 -15.00 -21.45
CA GLU A 179 -9.13 -15.50 -20.68
C GLU A 179 -8.74 -16.50 -19.53
N GLY A 180 -7.74 -16.17 -18.72
CA GLY A 180 -7.17 -17.02 -17.69
C GLY A 180 -7.23 -16.47 -16.27
N ASN A 181 -7.61 -15.21 -16.04
CA ASN A 181 -7.62 -14.63 -14.70
C ASN A 181 -8.86 -13.75 -14.44
N ASN A 182 -10.04 -14.35 -14.51
CA ASN A 182 -11.19 -13.83 -13.78
C ASN A 182 -10.81 -13.79 -12.30
N GLY A 183 -10.96 -12.62 -11.67
CA GLY A 183 -10.58 -12.31 -10.28
C GLY A 183 -10.45 -13.55 -9.41
N GLU A 184 -9.21 -13.86 -9.04
CA GLU A 184 -8.86 -15.11 -8.37
C GLU A 184 -9.80 -15.31 -7.19
N ASN A 185 -10.66 -16.31 -7.34
CA ASN A 185 -11.47 -16.80 -6.24
C ASN A 185 -10.48 -17.22 -5.15
N ARG A 186 -10.31 -16.39 -4.10
CA ARG A 186 -9.43 -16.66 -2.94
C ARG A 186 -9.84 -17.88 -2.13
N ASP A 187 -10.82 -18.63 -2.62
CA ASP A 187 -11.10 -19.99 -2.18
C ASP A 187 -9.98 -20.93 -2.68
N TYR A 188 -8.88 -20.96 -1.94
CA TYR A 188 -7.77 -21.90 -2.10
C TYR A 188 -8.16 -23.36 -1.79
N LYS A 189 -9.44 -23.60 -1.42
CA LYS A 189 -10.00 -24.91 -1.05
C LYS A 189 -9.14 -25.63 -0.01
N LEU A 190 -8.63 -24.87 0.95
CA LEU A 190 -7.84 -25.39 2.07
C LEU A 190 -8.75 -25.76 3.24
N SER A 191 -8.62 -26.98 3.74
CA SER A 191 -9.23 -27.40 5.00
C SER A 191 -8.30 -27.19 6.20
N VAL A 192 -8.88 -27.04 7.39
CA VAL A 192 -8.11 -26.98 8.65
C VAL A 192 -7.23 -28.21 8.83
N LYS A 193 -7.71 -29.39 8.42
CA LYS A 193 -6.94 -30.63 8.46
C LYS A 193 -5.71 -30.55 7.55
N GLU A 194 -5.86 -30.07 6.31
CA GLU A 194 -4.72 -29.89 5.40
C GLU A 194 -3.70 -28.89 5.94
N ILE A 195 -4.15 -27.77 6.52
CA ILE A 195 -3.25 -26.78 7.14
C ILE A 195 -2.47 -27.42 8.29
N PHE A 196 -3.14 -28.19 9.16
CA PHE A 196 -2.49 -28.91 10.26
C PHE A 196 -1.52 -29.98 9.76
N ASP A 197 -1.90 -30.76 8.76
CA ASP A 197 -1.02 -31.78 8.18
C ASP A 197 0.18 -31.12 7.50
N PHE A 198 -0.01 -29.99 6.82
CA PHE A 198 1.09 -29.20 6.22
C PHE A 198 2.07 -28.72 7.27
N THR A 199 1.60 -28.07 8.34
CA THR A 199 2.47 -27.48 9.38
C THR A 199 3.30 -28.51 10.13
N ASN A 200 2.80 -29.74 10.28
CA ASN A 200 3.53 -30.83 10.94
C ASN A 200 4.54 -31.55 10.03
N ASN A 201 4.41 -31.44 8.70
CA ASN A 201 5.17 -32.28 7.77
C ASN A 201 6.07 -31.49 6.80
N ILE A 202 5.90 -30.17 6.68
CA ILE A 202 6.75 -29.36 5.79
C ILE A 202 8.15 -29.15 6.40
N PRO A 203 9.24 -29.22 5.61
CA PRO A 203 10.56 -28.84 6.11
C PRO A 203 10.60 -27.39 6.55
N TYR A 204 11.23 -27.12 7.69
CA TYR A 204 11.34 -25.78 8.25
C TYR A 204 11.94 -24.75 7.27
N GLU A 205 12.95 -25.13 6.49
CA GLU A 205 13.61 -24.22 5.55
C GLU A 205 12.66 -23.68 4.47
N GLU A 206 11.60 -24.40 4.11
CA GLU A 206 10.59 -23.96 3.13
C GLU A 206 9.69 -22.86 3.68
N ILE A 207 9.54 -22.74 5.00
CA ILE A 207 8.65 -21.76 5.65
C ILE A 207 9.41 -20.73 6.50
N LYS A 208 10.74 -20.82 6.52
CA LYS A 208 11.61 -19.96 7.33
C LYS A 208 11.48 -18.48 6.99
N PHE A 209 11.15 -18.17 5.73
CA PHE A 209 10.94 -16.79 5.27
C PHE A 209 9.84 -16.05 6.06
N ILE A 210 8.86 -16.76 6.62
CA ILE A 210 7.79 -16.17 7.44
C ILE A 210 8.35 -15.44 8.66
N LEU A 211 9.52 -15.87 9.18
CA LEU A 211 10.17 -15.24 10.33
C LEU A 211 10.68 -13.82 10.03
N GLU A 212 10.83 -13.43 8.77
CA GLU A 212 11.11 -12.03 8.43
C GLU A 212 9.96 -11.12 8.89
N GLY A 213 8.71 -11.59 8.70
CA GLY A 213 7.52 -10.91 9.20
C GLY A 213 7.51 -10.76 10.73
N ARG A 214 8.03 -11.76 11.47
CA ARG A 214 8.22 -11.63 12.93
C ARG A 214 9.16 -10.47 13.25
N ASP A 215 10.30 -10.40 12.56
CA ASP A 215 11.31 -9.38 12.85
C ASP A 215 10.82 -7.97 12.52
N TYR A 216 10.07 -7.80 11.42
CA TYR A 216 9.43 -6.52 11.09
C TYR A 216 8.38 -6.11 12.12
N ASN A 217 7.46 -7.01 12.45
CA ASN A 217 6.41 -6.73 13.42
C ASN A 217 6.97 -6.47 14.83
N TRP A 218 8.04 -7.15 15.20
CA TRP A 218 8.71 -6.92 16.48
C TRP A 218 9.36 -5.54 16.55
N LYS A 219 10.06 -5.11 15.49
CA LYS A 219 10.62 -3.76 15.40
C LYS A 219 9.54 -2.68 15.47
N LEU A 220 8.43 -2.86 14.75
CA LEU A 220 7.28 -1.96 14.83
C LEU A 220 6.68 -1.89 16.23
N SER A 221 6.60 -3.03 16.92
CA SER A 221 6.15 -3.08 18.31
C SER A 221 7.04 -2.24 19.22
N GLN A 222 8.37 -2.40 19.12
CA GLN A 222 9.32 -1.63 19.91
C GLN A 222 9.20 -0.13 19.64
N GLU A 223 9.16 0.26 18.36
CA GLU A 223 8.96 1.64 17.92
C GLU A 223 7.66 2.25 18.48
N GLY A 224 6.56 1.48 18.47
CA GLY A 224 5.28 1.87 19.05
C GLY A 224 5.24 1.98 20.58
N LEU A 225 6.13 1.26 21.27
CA LEU A 225 6.27 1.35 22.73
C LEU A 225 7.17 2.52 23.14
N GLU A 226 8.20 2.83 22.34
CA GLU A 226 9.15 3.89 22.63
C GLU A 226 8.56 5.28 22.35
N ARG A 227 7.79 5.43 21.27
CA ARG A 227 7.26 6.72 20.83
C ARG A 227 5.76 6.85 21.06
N ASN A 228 5.20 7.99 20.67
CA ASN A 228 3.79 8.32 20.84
C ASN A 228 3.12 8.37 19.46
N TYR A 229 2.55 7.24 19.03
CA TYR A 229 1.83 7.12 17.77
C TYR A 229 0.34 6.91 18.02
N GLY A 230 -0.50 7.50 17.17
CA GLY A 230 -1.96 7.31 17.20
C GLY A 230 -2.55 7.50 18.61
N LEU A 231 -3.28 6.49 19.07
CA LEU A 231 -3.91 6.49 20.39
C LEU A 231 -2.98 5.94 21.50
N CYS A 232 -1.77 5.51 21.15
CA CYS A 232 -0.79 4.94 22.08
C CYS A 232 -1.37 3.79 22.92
N VAL A 233 -2.26 2.96 22.33
CA VAL A 233 -2.98 1.90 23.05
C VAL A 233 -1.98 0.92 23.64
N GLY A 234 -1.05 0.43 22.83
CA GLY A 234 -0.08 -0.57 23.28
C GLY A 234 0.83 -0.03 24.39
N LYS A 235 1.35 1.18 24.19
CA LYS A 235 2.18 1.88 25.19
C LYS A 235 1.42 2.11 26.50
N THR A 236 0.18 2.59 26.42
CA THR A 236 -0.67 2.83 27.59
C THR A 236 -0.91 1.55 28.38
N ILE A 237 -1.18 0.43 27.71
CA ILE A 237 -1.34 -0.88 28.38
C ILE A 237 -0.05 -1.26 29.12
N ARG A 238 1.11 -1.14 28.46
CA ARG A 238 2.41 -1.52 29.05
C ARG A 238 2.83 -0.62 30.22
N GLU A 239 2.61 0.70 30.12
CA GLU A 239 2.91 1.65 31.19
C GLU A 239 2.01 1.47 32.42
N ASN A 240 0.77 0.99 32.22
CA ASN A 240 -0.21 0.79 33.28
C ASN A 240 -0.42 -0.70 33.64
N GLN A 241 0.52 -1.57 33.28
CA GLN A 241 0.41 -3.02 33.53
C GLN A 241 0.31 -3.34 35.02
N ASN A 242 1.02 -2.63 35.89
CA ASN A 242 1.01 -2.93 37.33
C ASN A 242 -0.21 -2.33 38.08
N SER A 243 -0.87 -1.33 37.49
CA SER A 243 -1.93 -0.55 38.15
C SER A 243 -3.34 -0.89 37.64
N VAL A 244 -3.49 -1.22 36.36
CA VAL A 244 -4.80 -1.39 35.72
C VAL A 244 -4.94 -2.74 35.02
N PHE A 245 -3.96 -3.12 34.19
CA PHE A 245 -4.13 -4.24 33.25
C PHE A 245 -3.60 -5.60 33.75
N GLY A 246 -2.73 -5.61 34.76
CA GLY A 246 -1.96 -6.80 35.18
C GLY A 246 -0.69 -7.02 34.35
N ASP A 247 0.39 -7.47 34.99
CA ASP A 247 1.62 -7.90 34.33
C ASP A 247 1.55 -9.40 34.01
N ASP A 248 0.65 -9.76 33.11
CA ASP A 248 0.42 -11.13 32.66
C ASP A 248 0.62 -11.29 31.15
N PHE A 249 0.57 -12.54 30.70
CA PHE A 249 0.75 -12.89 29.28
C PHE A 249 -0.26 -12.19 28.36
N MET A 250 -1.51 -12.04 28.79
CA MET A 250 -2.57 -11.44 27.96
C MET A 250 -2.32 -9.94 27.79
N SER A 251 -2.03 -9.24 28.88
CA SER A 251 -1.72 -7.81 28.87
C SER A 251 -0.40 -7.52 28.14
N TYR A 252 0.59 -8.40 28.26
CA TYR A 252 1.80 -8.35 27.44
C TYR A 252 1.47 -8.47 25.95
N ALA A 253 0.76 -9.53 25.55
CA ALA A 253 0.41 -9.77 24.15
C ALA A 253 -0.42 -8.63 23.55
N MET A 254 -1.43 -8.13 24.28
CA MET A 254 -2.23 -6.97 23.85
C MET A 254 -1.37 -5.72 23.71
N GLY A 255 -0.50 -5.43 24.68
CA GLY A 255 0.35 -4.25 24.65
C GLY A 255 1.32 -4.22 23.47
N VAL A 256 2.04 -5.32 23.23
CA VAL A 256 3.03 -5.38 22.15
C VAL A 256 2.38 -5.38 20.76
N THR A 257 1.24 -6.06 20.59
CA THR A 257 0.53 -6.10 19.30
C THR A 257 -0.16 -4.78 18.97
N ALA A 258 -0.80 -4.15 19.96
CA ALA A 258 -1.41 -2.83 19.79
C ALA A 258 -0.36 -1.76 19.48
N ALA A 259 0.82 -1.82 20.12
CA ALA A 259 1.91 -0.88 19.84
C ALA A 259 2.41 -0.98 18.40
N ALA A 260 2.55 -2.21 17.88
CA ALA A 260 2.90 -2.41 16.47
C ALA A 260 1.84 -1.83 15.53
N SER A 261 0.55 -1.99 15.88
CA SER A 261 -0.55 -1.39 15.12
C SER A 261 -0.51 0.13 15.15
N ASP A 262 -0.31 0.76 16.32
CA ASP A 262 -0.21 2.21 16.44
C ASP A 262 0.92 2.78 15.56
N ALA A 263 2.12 2.18 15.63
CA ALA A 263 3.26 2.59 14.82
C ALA A 263 3.00 2.43 13.32
N ARG A 264 2.47 1.27 12.91
CA ARG A 264 2.16 0.99 11.50
C ARG A 264 1.11 1.96 10.95
N MET A 265 0.04 2.20 11.69
CA MET A 265 -1.05 3.10 11.27
C MET A 265 -0.59 4.56 11.21
N ALA A 266 0.47 4.93 11.94
CA ALA A 266 1.09 6.25 11.88
C ALA A 266 2.14 6.40 10.77
N GLY A 267 2.46 5.34 10.01
CA GLY A 267 3.44 5.38 8.92
C GLY A 267 4.90 5.37 9.40
N SER A 268 5.18 4.75 10.56
CA SER A 268 6.54 4.63 11.10
C SER A 268 7.41 3.61 10.36
#